data_AF-A0A920TKP7-F1
#
_entry.id   AF-A0A920TKP7-F1
#
_cell.length_a   1.000
_cell.length_b   1.000
_cell.length_c   1.000
_cell.angle_alpha   90.00
_cell.angle_beta   90.00
_cell.angle_gamma   90.00
#
_symmetry.space_group_name_H-M   'P 1'
#
loop_
_entity.id
_entity.type
_entity.pdbx_description
1 polymer ?
#
loop_
_entity_poly.entity_id
_entity_poly.type
_entity_poly.pdbx_seq_one_letter_code
_entity_poly.pdbx_strand_id
1 'polypeptide(L)'
;MGLTCEEVDKLTGTIVGRPKSGVFRTTDIVGLDVHASVSATSYNNLPDDEARDILQAPEILKILIDSGRLGQKKKAGFYKKTEDGILSVDLKTGEYGPQKRVRFDGFRLAKDRQSVGERLKALASSDDKAGKFFFGEITSDSLIYTANRLPEISDDIVNVDNAMKWGYGWELGPFEAWDAIGVESSVERMTAVGKKVPQWVLNMLDSGQKTFHTLENGTRSYFDFGNKSMQPLQQQEKCLSLILQKSAGNLVKRGWSASLVDLGDSVLCCEFHSVLQSTLNPIDGSMVQTFVDGLDLVEAGKYKAMVIGHQGQNFCAGANLNGIIQYCENNDYDTIGARTKILQDVTQRVRFCEAPIVAAHSTWLWVADLNLWRQLHTGLLLVNYNWCCRGWGWFDSWCGWEFAPNT
;
A
#
# COMPACT_ATOMS: atom_id res chain seq x y z
N MET A 1 4.63 11.75 -25.93
CA MET A 1 5.82 11.10 -25.31
C MET A 1 6.19 9.71 -25.87
N GLY A 2 5.33 9.04 -26.66
CA GLY A 2 5.67 7.74 -27.26
C GLY A 2 5.97 6.66 -26.23
N LEU A 3 5.16 6.60 -25.16
CA LEU A 3 5.23 5.54 -24.16
C LEU A 3 4.38 4.35 -24.61
N THR A 4 4.79 3.14 -24.25
CA THR A 4 3.98 1.93 -24.47
C THR A 4 2.99 1.69 -23.33
N CYS A 5 2.03 0.78 -23.52
CA CYS A 5 1.07 0.41 -22.48
C CYS A 5 1.76 -0.06 -21.18
N GLU A 6 2.81 -0.87 -21.32
CA GLU A 6 3.57 -1.42 -20.20
C GLU A 6 4.38 -0.35 -19.48
N GLU A 7 4.92 0.62 -20.21
CA GLU A 7 5.66 1.74 -19.63
C GLU A 7 4.74 2.59 -18.75
N VAL A 8 3.54 2.90 -19.23
CA VAL A 8 2.55 3.67 -18.47
C VAL A 8 2.09 2.88 -17.24
N ASP A 9 1.63 1.64 -17.42
CA ASP A 9 1.11 0.84 -16.30
C ASP A 9 2.15 0.60 -15.21
N LYS A 10 3.43 0.48 -15.60
CA LYS A 10 4.53 0.35 -14.65
C LYS A 10 4.75 1.62 -13.82
N LEU A 11 4.51 2.80 -14.39
CA LEU A 11 4.67 4.09 -13.73
C LEU A 11 3.43 4.52 -12.95
N THR A 12 2.26 3.95 -13.23
CA THR A 12 0.98 4.30 -12.59
C THR A 12 0.41 3.20 -11.69
N GLY A 13 1.15 2.11 -11.49
CA GLY A 13 0.75 0.96 -10.67
C GLY A 13 1.33 0.99 -9.25
N THR A 14 1.83 -0.16 -8.79
CA THR A 14 2.26 -0.36 -7.39
C THR A 14 3.44 0.51 -6.96
N ILE A 15 4.25 1.01 -7.90
CA ILE A 15 5.39 1.89 -7.58
C ILE A 15 4.94 3.18 -6.87
N VAL A 16 3.73 3.64 -7.19
CA VAL A 16 3.12 4.88 -6.68
C VAL A 16 1.95 4.59 -5.74
N GLY A 17 1.90 3.38 -5.17
CA GLY A 17 0.86 2.97 -4.22
C GLY A 17 -0.53 2.82 -4.83
N ARG A 18 -0.62 2.42 -6.11
CA ARG A 18 -1.88 2.16 -6.81
C ARG A 18 -2.02 0.67 -7.14
N PRO A 19 -3.24 0.19 -7.47
CA PRO A 19 -3.45 -1.20 -7.84
C PRO A 19 -2.53 -1.69 -8.97
N LYS A 20 -2.19 -2.99 -8.94
CA LYS A 20 -1.28 -3.64 -9.91
C LYS A 20 -1.74 -3.58 -11.37
N SER A 21 -2.99 -3.19 -11.61
CA SER A 21 -3.59 -3.08 -12.93
C SER A 21 -3.14 -1.82 -13.69
N GLY A 22 -2.47 -0.85 -13.07
CA GLY A 22 -2.06 0.37 -13.78
C GLY A 22 -3.24 1.11 -14.41
N VAL A 23 -3.03 1.86 -15.48
CA VAL A 23 -4.09 2.59 -16.19
C VAL A 23 -4.75 1.69 -17.24
N PHE A 24 -3.98 1.18 -18.21
CA PHE A 24 -4.50 0.44 -19.35
C PHE A 24 -5.10 -0.90 -18.94
N ARG A 25 -4.44 -1.66 -18.07
CA ARG A 25 -5.02 -2.92 -17.59
C ARG A 25 -6.23 -2.70 -16.67
N THR A 26 -6.36 -1.56 -16.00
CA THR A 26 -7.61 -1.19 -15.30
C THR A 26 -8.72 -0.95 -16.32
N THR A 27 -8.45 -0.22 -17.40
CA THR A 27 -9.41 -0.03 -18.50
C THR A 27 -9.83 -1.37 -19.11
N ASP A 28 -8.92 -2.33 -19.27
CA ASP A 28 -9.26 -3.69 -19.70
C ASP A 28 -10.16 -4.44 -18.71
N ILE A 29 -9.99 -4.24 -17.39
CA ILE A 29 -10.82 -4.87 -16.36
C ILE A 29 -12.25 -4.30 -16.41
N VAL A 30 -12.37 -2.98 -16.48
CA VAL A 30 -13.68 -2.28 -16.55
C VAL A 30 -14.39 -2.57 -17.87
N GLY A 31 -13.63 -2.58 -18.96
CA GLY A 31 -14.13 -2.66 -20.33
C GLY A 31 -14.00 -1.33 -21.07
N LEU A 32 -13.44 -1.36 -22.27
CA LEU A 32 -13.07 -0.16 -23.03
C LEU A 32 -14.29 0.66 -23.47
N ASP A 33 -15.39 -0.02 -23.83
CA ASP A 33 -16.68 0.59 -24.17
C ASP A 33 -17.35 1.26 -22.98
N VAL A 34 -17.30 0.63 -21.81
CA VAL A 34 -17.82 1.19 -20.55
C VAL A 34 -17.01 2.43 -20.18
N HIS A 35 -15.68 2.34 -20.21
CA HIS A 35 -14.81 3.48 -19.97
C HIS A 35 -15.10 4.64 -20.93
N ALA A 36 -15.19 4.38 -22.24
CA ALA A 36 -15.52 5.40 -23.24
C ALA A 36 -16.90 6.04 -22.98
N SER A 37 -17.89 5.25 -22.58
CA SER A 37 -19.24 5.75 -22.27
C SER A 37 -19.26 6.65 -21.04
N VAL A 38 -18.51 6.30 -19.99
CA VAL A 38 -18.36 7.13 -18.79
C VAL A 38 -17.67 8.45 -19.14
N SER A 39 -16.55 8.41 -19.86
CA SER A 39 -15.84 9.63 -20.29
C SER A 39 -16.73 10.52 -21.17
N ALA A 40 -17.48 9.94 -22.12
CA ALA A 40 -18.42 10.70 -22.96
C ALA A 40 -19.57 11.31 -22.15
N THR A 41 -20.08 10.61 -21.13
CA THR A 41 -21.12 11.13 -20.24
C THR A 41 -20.62 12.37 -19.49
N SER A 42 -19.42 12.30 -18.90
CA SER A 42 -18.80 13.44 -18.23
C SER A 42 -18.53 14.59 -19.20
N TYR A 43 -17.97 14.30 -20.39
CA TYR A 43 -17.75 15.31 -21.43
C TYR A 43 -19.04 16.05 -21.82
N ASN A 44 -20.15 15.34 -21.96
CA ASN A 44 -21.42 15.95 -22.36
C ASN A 44 -22.07 16.78 -21.23
N ASN A 45 -21.89 16.36 -19.98
CA ASN A 45 -22.55 16.98 -18.82
C ASN A 45 -21.72 18.08 -18.15
N LEU A 46 -20.44 18.22 -18.50
CA LEU A 46 -19.52 19.20 -17.91
C LEU A 46 -19.07 20.24 -18.95
N PRO A 47 -19.98 21.06 -19.52
CA PRO A 47 -19.64 21.98 -20.61
C PRO A 47 -18.64 23.08 -20.21
N ASP A 48 -18.62 23.46 -18.93
CA ASP A 48 -17.82 24.56 -18.40
C ASP A 48 -16.56 24.09 -17.64
N ASP A 49 -16.30 22.79 -17.59
CA ASP A 49 -15.14 22.21 -16.90
C ASP A 49 -13.85 22.44 -17.69
N GLU A 50 -12.79 22.90 -17.01
CA GLU A 50 -11.52 23.26 -17.64
C GLU A 50 -10.74 22.06 -18.20
N ALA A 51 -11.02 20.85 -17.71
CA ALA A 51 -10.40 19.61 -18.15
C ALA A 51 -11.31 18.81 -19.09
N ARG A 52 -12.46 19.36 -19.48
CA ARG A 52 -13.47 18.69 -20.29
C ARG A 52 -12.89 18.01 -21.52
N ASP A 53 -12.05 18.71 -22.29
CA ASP A 53 -11.51 18.19 -23.56
C ASP A 53 -10.63 16.94 -23.39
N ILE A 54 -10.02 16.74 -22.21
CA ILE A 54 -9.21 15.54 -21.90
C ILE A 54 -10.10 14.29 -21.81
N LEU A 55 -11.41 14.45 -21.55
CA LEU A 55 -12.38 13.36 -21.47
C LEU A 55 -12.77 12.79 -22.85
N GLN A 56 -12.33 13.42 -23.94
CA GLN A 56 -12.56 12.87 -25.28
C GLN A 56 -11.79 11.57 -25.48
N ALA A 57 -12.47 10.54 -25.99
CA ALA A 57 -11.85 9.25 -26.25
C ALA A 57 -10.74 9.39 -27.31
N PRO A 58 -9.50 8.94 -27.01
CA PRO A 58 -8.42 8.99 -28.00
C PRO A 58 -8.69 7.99 -29.14
N GLU A 59 -8.10 8.25 -30.30
CA GLU A 59 -8.29 7.44 -31.51
C GLU A 59 -8.04 5.95 -31.30
N ILE A 60 -7.00 5.59 -30.53
CA ILE A 60 -6.70 4.20 -30.20
C ILE A 60 -7.86 3.51 -29.49
N LEU A 61 -8.56 4.19 -28.57
CA LEU A 61 -9.68 3.61 -27.85
C LEU A 61 -10.83 3.30 -28.82
N LYS A 62 -11.07 4.19 -29.78
CA LYS A 62 -12.06 3.99 -30.86
C LYS A 62 -11.68 2.78 -31.73
N ILE A 63 -10.44 2.69 -32.19
CA ILE A 63 -9.94 1.55 -32.98
C ILE A 63 -10.17 0.22 -32.25
N LEU A 64 -9.88 0.16 -30.94
CA LEU A 64 -10.06 -1.06 -30.14
C LEU A 64 -11.55 -1.42 -29.98
N ILE A 65 -12.42 -0.44 -29.74
CA ILE A 65 -13.86 -0.65 -29.60
C ILE A 65 -14.48 -1.11 -30.92
N ASP A 66 -14.19 -0.43 -32.03
CA ASP A 66 -14.73 -0.73 -33.36
C ASP A 66 -14.29 -2.12 -33.85
N SER A 67 -13.11 -2.58 -33.42
CA SER A 67 -12.61 -3.94 -33.70
C SER A 67 -13.04 -5.00 -32.66
N GLY A 68 -13.95 -4.68 -31.74
CA GLY A 68 -14.52 -5.62 -30.77
C GLY A 68 -13.56 -6.02 -29.63
N ARG A 69 -12.45 -5.30 -29.45
CA ARG A 69 -11.45 -5.54 -28.39
C ARG A 69 -11.83 -4.75 -27.14
N LEU A 70 -12.75 -5.31 -26.36
CA LEU A 70 -13.41 -4.62 -25.24
C LEU A 70 -12.79 -4.93 -23.86
N GLY A 71 -11.55 -5.42 -23.81
CA GLY A 71 -10.87 -5.76 -22.57
C GLY A 71 -11.06 -7.22 -22.14
N GLN A 72 -10.99 -7.47 -20.83
CA GLN A 72 -10.99 -8.82 -20.25
C GLN A 72 -12.25 -9.62 -20.59
N LYS A 73 -13.41 -8.96 -20.67
CA LYS A 73 -14.68 -9.59 -21.04
C LYS A 73 -14.69 -10.21 -22.45
N LYS A 74 -13.81 -9.73 -23.35
CA LYS A 74 -13.57 -10.30 -24.68
C LYS A 74 -12.20 -10.94 -24.82
N LYS A 75 -11.47 -11.10 -23.70
CA LYS A 75 -10.08 -11.61 -23.63
C LYS A 75 -9.08 -10.83 -24.51
N ALA A 76 -9.43 -9.61 -24.92
CA ALA A 76 -8.64 -8.77 -25.81
C ALA A 76 -9.02 -7.29 -25.61
N GLY A 77 -8.04 -6.45 -25.27
CA GLY A 77 -8.16 -4.99 -25.13
C GLY A 77 -6.83 -4.31 -25.41
N PHE A 78 -6.32 -3.51 -24.48
CA PHE A 78 -4.93 -3.04 -24.53
C PHE A 78 -3.94 -4.20 -24.33
N TYR A 79 -4.34 -5.22 -23.59
CA TYR A 79 -3.62 -6.48 -23.46
C TYR A 79 -4.42 -7.65 -23.99
N LYS A 80 -3.70 -8.68 -24.45
CA LYS A 80 -4.25 -9.97 -24.87
C LYS A 80 -3.40 -11.09 -24.32
N LYS A 81 -4.02 -12.03 -23.62
CA LYS A 81 -3.34 -13.24 -23.12
C LYS A 81 -3.40 -14.33 -24.20
N THR A 82 -2.25 -14.88 -24.57
CA THR A 82 -2.08 -16.00 -25.48
C THR A 82 -1.39 -17.16 -24.76
N GLU A 83 -1.19 -18.28 -25.44
CA GLU A 83 -0.41 -19.42 -24.91
C GLU A 83 1.07 -19.05 -24.72
N ASP A 84 1.62 -18.25 -25.64
CA ASP A 84 3.02 -17.81 -25.64
C ASP A 84 3.31 -16.62 -24.70
N GLY A 85 2.29 -16.06 -24.04
CA GLY A 85 2.46 -14.97 -23.08
C GLY A 85 1.38 -13.88 -23.13
N ILE A 86 1.76 -12.66 -22.75
CA ILE A 86 0.89 -11.50 -22.80
C ILE A 86 1.39 -10.58 -23.91
N LEU A 87 0.48 -10.20 -24.81
CA LEU A 87 0.70 -9.20 -25.84
C LEU A 87 0.12 -7.86 -25.41
N SER A 88 0.70 -6.77 -25.88
CA SER A 88 0.22 -5.40 -25.69
C SER A 88 -0.02 -4.73 -27.04
N VAL A 89 -0.92 -3.75 -27.04
CA VAL A 89 -1.24 -2.96 -28.23
C VAL A 89 -0.19 -1.85 -28.44
N ASP A 90 0.27 -1.68 -29.67
CA ASP A 90 0.95 -0.46 -30.11
C ASP A 90 -0.09 0.68 -30.21
N LEU A 91 0.11 1.74 -29.44
CA LEU A 91 -0.85 2.84 -29.32
C LEU A 91 -1.04 3.65 -30.61
N LYS A 92 -0.18 3.49 -31.63
CA LYS A 92 -0.31 4.16 -32.92
C LYS A 92 -1.00 3.28 -33.96
N THR A 93 -0.61 2.02 -34.07
CA THR A 93 -1.13 1.13 -35.12
C THR A 93 -2.35 0.33 -34.66
N GLY A 94 -2.52 0.15 -33.35
CA GLY A 94 -3.51 -0.76 -32.81
C GLY A 94 -3.14 -2.23 -32.96
N GLU A 95 -1.94 -2.59 -33.41
CA GLU A 95 -1.51 -3.99 -33.57
C GLU A 95 -0.96 -4.56 -32.26
N TYR A 96 -1.05 -5.88 -32.09
CA TYR A 96 -0.48 -6.56 -30.92
C TYR A 96 0.97 -6.93 -31.15
N GLY A 97 1.81 -6.66 -30.15
CA GLY A 97 3.20 -7.11 -30.10
C GLY A 97 3.54 -7.79 -28.76
N PRO A 98 4.67 -8.52 -28.69
CA PRO A 98 5.17 -9.03 -27.43
C PRO A 98 5.53 -7.88 -26.49
N GLN A 99 5.30 -8.09 -25.19
CA GLN A 99 5.64 -7.10 -24.18
C GLN A 99 7.14 -6.78 -24.16
N LYS A 100 7.46 -5.49 -24.09
CA LYS A 100 8.84 -5.02 -24.01
C LYS A 100 9.29 -4.89 -22.56
N ARG A 101 10.55 -5.23 -22.28
CA ARG A 101 11.12 -5.03 -20.94
C ARG A 101 11.32 -3.54 -20.68
N VAL A 102 10.46 -2.98 -19.83
CA VAL A 102 10.50 -1.57 -19.44
C VAL A 102 11.65 -1.29 -18.47
N ARG A 103 12.48 -0.29 -18.77
CA ARG A 103 13.53 0.23 -17.88
C ARG A 103 13.51 1.76 -17.88
N PHE A 104 13.46 2.34 -16.68
CA PHE A 104 13.63 3.76 -16.42
C PHE A 104 14.54 3.92 -15.21
N ASP A 105 15.43 4.91 -15.25
CA ASP A 105 16.34 5.18 -14.14
C ASP A 105 15.57 5.76 -12.96
N GLY A 106 14.61 6.66 -13.22
CA GLY A 106 13.70 7.20 -12.21
C GLY A 106 12.89 6.11 -11.51
N PHE A 107 12.41 5.10 -12.26
CA PHE A 107 11.72 3.95 -11.66
C PHE A 107 12.65 3.15 -10.74
N ARG A 108 13.91 2.94 -11.14
CA ARG A 108 14.88 2.19 -10.33
C ARG A 108 15.16 2.92 -9.01
N LEU A 109 15.43 4.22 -9.08
CA LEU A 109 15.67 5.06 -7.90
C LEU A 109 14.46 5.12 -6.97
N ALA A 110 13.25 5.18 -7.53
CA ALA A 110 12.02 5.09 -6.75
C ALA A 110 11.89 3.74 -6.08
N LYS A 111 12.10 2.63 -6.81
CA LYS A 111 11.94 1.26 -6.28
C LYS A 111 12.82 0.97 -5.05
N ASP A 112 13.96 1.64 -4.92
CA ASP A 112 14.87 1.47 -3.78
C ASP A 112 14.36 2.15 -2.49
N ARG A 113 13.24 2.88 -2.55
CA ARG A 113 12.61 3.54 -1.39
C ARG A 113 11.55 2.66 -0.75
N GLN A 114 11.43 2.74 0.57
CA GLN A 114 10.57 1.85 1.36
C GLN A 114 9.13 2.34 1.44
N SER A 115 8.93 3.63 1.72
CA SER A 115 7.57 4.19 1.83
C SER A 115 7.03 4.62 0.46
N VAL A 116 5.70 4.53 0.26
CA VAL A 116 5.05 5.08 -0.95
C VAL A 116 5.40 6.55 -1.14
N GLY A 117 5.43 7.33 -0.05
CA GLY A 117 5.73 8.76 -0.14
C GLY A 117 7.13 9.05 -0.69
N GLU A 118 8.14 8.33 -0.22
CA GLU A 118 9.50 8.46 -0.76
C GLU A 118 9.60 7.97 -2.21
N ARG A 119 8.85 6.90 -2.57
CA ARG A 119 8.78 6.41 -3.95
C ARG A 119 8.16 7.46 -4.88
N LEU A 120 7.05 8.07 -4.47
CA LEU A 120 6.40 9.17 -5.18
C LEU A 120 7.35 10.35 -5.37
N LYS A 121 7.99 10.81 -4.29
CA LYS A 121 8.94 11.93 -4.34
C LYS A 121 10.12 11.64 -5.26
N ALA A 122 10.72 10.46 -5.17
CA ALA A 122 11.85 10.06 -5.99
C ALA A 122 11.48 9.95 -7.48
N LEU A 123 10.31 9.37 -7.79
CA LEU A 123 9.84 9.26 -9.17
C LEU A 123 9.46 10.64 -9.74
N ALA A 124 8.77 11.46 -8.94
CA ALA A 124 8.38 12.80 -9.33
C ALA A 124 9.59 13.70 -9.60
N SER A 125 10.64 13.58 -8.79
CA SER A 125 11.87 14.38 -8.91
C SER A 125 12.82 13.89 -10.01
N SER A 126 12.46 12.85 -10.77
CA SER A 126 13.32 12.34 -11.83
C SER A 126 13.20 13.17 -13.11
N ASP A 127 14.35 13.43 -13.75
CA ASP A 127 14.43 14.18 -15.02
C ASP A 127 14.32 13.30 -16.27
N ASP A 128 14.24 11.98 -16.08
CA ASP A 128 14.11 11.04 -17.18
C ASP A 128 12.68 11.03 -17.77
N LYS A 129 12.46 10.19 -18.79
CA LYS A 129 11.15 10.05 -19.44
C LYS A 129 10.05 9.65 -18.44
N ALA A 130 10.39 8.89 -17.40
CA ALA A 130 9.43 8.45 -16.40
C ALA A 130 9.00 9.58 -15.47
N GLY A 131 9.94 10.38 -14.94
CA GLY A 131 9.58 11.50 -14.08
C GLY A 131 8.86 12.64 -14.82
N LYS A 132 9.25 12.90 -16.08
CA LYS A 132 8.52 13.83 -16.97
C LYS A 132 7.08 13.39 -17.21
N PHE A 133 6.84 12.11 -17.49
CA PHE A 133 5.49 11.59 -17.67
C PHE A 133 4.72 11.59 -16.35
N PHE A 134 5.30 10.97 -15.32
CA PHE A 134 4.63 10.73 -14.06
C PHE A 134 4.23 12.03 -13.37
N PHE A 135 5.18 12.96 -13.17
CA PHE A 135 4.86 14.22 -12.52
C PHE A 135 4.38 15.27 -13.51
N GLY A 136 5.07 15.42 -14.64
CA GLY A 136 4.82 16.49 -15.61
C GLY A 136 3.49 16.37 -16.37
N GLU A 137 3.02 15.16 -16.67
CA GLU A 137 1.80 14.97 -17.49
C GLU A 137 0.60 14.42 -16.72
N ILE A 138 0.82 13.62 -15.67
CA ILE A 138 -0.28 12.92 -15.00
C ILE A 138 -0.53 13.46 -13.59
N THR A 139 0.49 13.40 -12.73
CA THR A 139 0.29 13.68 -11.31
C THR A 139 0.01 15.16 -11.07
N SER A 140 0.77 16.08 -11.68
CA SER A 140 0.53 17.51 -11.49
C SER A 140 -0.86 17.96 -11.96
N ASP A 141 -1.33 17.47 -13.11
CA ASP A 141 -2.67 17.80 -13.60
C ASP A 141 -3.76 17.21 -12.71
N SER A 142 -3.57 15.97 -12.23
CA SER A 142 -4.49 15.34 -11.28
C SER A 142 -4.56 16.10 -9.94
N LEU A 143 -3.44 16.62 -9.45
CA LEU A 143 -3.37 17.38 -8.19
C LEU A 143 -4.05 18.75 -8.34
N ILE A 144 -3.77 19.47 -9.42
CA ILE A 144 -4.41 20.76 -9.73
C ILE A 144 -5.91 20.57 -9.90
N TYR A 145 -6.33 19.58 -10.69
CA TYR A 145 -7.74 19.27 -10.93
C TYR A 145 -8.46 18.92 -9.62
N THR A 146 -7.87 18.05 -8.81
CA THR A 146 -8.42 17.71 -7.48
C THR A 146 -8.63 18.95 -6.62
N ALA A 147 -7.67 19.87 -6.61
CA ALA A 147 -7.77 21.10 -5.83
C ALA A 147 -8.75 22.14 -6.43
N ASN A 148 -8.99 22.12 -7.74
CA ASN A 148 -10.02 22.95 -8.39
C ASN A 148 -11.46 22.46 -8.12
N ARG A 149 -11.64 21.17 -7.81
CA ARG A 149 -12.96 20.59 -7.50
C ARG A 149 -13.43 20.90 -6.07
N LEU A 150 -12.61 21.58 -5.25
CA LEU A 150 -13.02 22.07 -3.93
C LEU A 150 -13.50 23.52 -4.03
N PRO A 151 -14.63 23.91 -3.39
CA PRO A 151 -15.54 23.08 -2.58
C PRO A 151 -16.66 22.36 -3.37
N GLU A 152 -16.63 22.37 -4.70
CA GLU A 152 -17.72 21.87 -5.55
C GLU A 152 -18.16 20.43 -5.21
N ILE A 153 -17.22 19.50 -5.01
CA ILE A 153 -17.51 18.07 -4.79
C ILE A 153 -17.35 17.63 -3.33
N SER A 154 -16.72 18.45 -2.50
CA SER A 154 -16.43 18.11 -1.10
C SER A 154 -16.08 19.36 -0.29
N ASP A 155 -16.43 19.33 0.99
CA ASP A 155 -16.15 20.42 1.93
C ASP A 155 -14.73 20.34 2.53
N ASP A 156 -14.05 19.20 2.39
CA ASP A 156 -12.73 18.97 2.99
C ASP A 156 -11.83 18.07 2.13
N ILE A 157 -10.52 18.24 2.31
CA ILE A 157 -9.50 17.47 1.58
C ILE A 157 -9.44 15.99 1.99
N VAL A 158 -9.91 15.66 3.20
CA VAL A 158 -9.78 14.32 3.79
C VAL A 158 -10.75 13.36 3.12
N ASN A 159 -11.97 13.80 2.83
CA ASN A 159 -12.98 13.05 2.11
C ASN A 159 -12.57 12.80 0.66
N VAL A 160 -11.90 13.76 0.01
CA VAL A 160 -11.32 13.55 -1.32
C VAL A 160 -10.23 12.48 -1.29
N ASP A 161 -9.31 12.55 -0.32
CA ASP A 161 -8.27 11.54 -0.16
C ASP A 161 -8.85 10.15 0.13
N ASN A 162 -9.85 10.08 1.02
CA ASN A 162 -10.52 8.83 1.35
C ASN A 162 -11.32 8.25 0.17
N ALA A 163 -11.94 9.09 -0.67
CA ALA A 163 -12.61 8.63 -1.89
C ALA A 163 -11.64 7.91 -2.83
N MET A 164 -10.43 8.44 -3.00
CA MET A 164 -9.40 7.79 -3.83
C MET A 164 -8.83 6.53 -3.18
N LYS A 165 -8.62 6.54 -1.86
CA LYS A 165 -8.12 5.37 -1.12
C LYS A 165 -9.14 4.22 -1.12
N TRP A 166 -10.39 4.50 -0.80
CA TRP A 166 -11.43 3.47 -0.63
C TRP A 166 -12.11 3.10 -1.94
N GLY A 167 -12.23 4.04 -2.89
CA GLY A 167 -12.83 3.79 -4.20
C GLY A 167 -11.85 3.20 -5.22
N TYR A 168 -10.68 3.82 -5.36
CA TYR A 168 -9.68 3.44 -6.37
C TYR A 168 -8.51 2.61 -5.80
N GLY A 169 -8.52 2.31 -4.50
CA GLY A 169 -7.49 1.48 -3.87
C GLY A 169 -6.11 2.15 -3.85
N TRP A 170 -6.05 3.47 -3.77
CA TRP A 170 -4.79 4.18 -3.58
C TRP A 170 -4.30 4.02 -2.14
N GLU A 171 -2.99 3.99 -1.94
CA GLU A 171 -2.39 3.97 -0.59
C GLU A 171 -2.35 5.38 0.02
N LEU A 172 -2.09 6.40 -0.80
CA LEU A 172 -2.14 7.81 -0.43
C LEU A 172 -3.13 8.54 -1.34
N GLY A 173 -4.04 9.33 -0.75
CA GLY A 173 -4.93 10.21 -1.51
C GLY A 173 -4.17 11.34 -2.23
N PRO A 174 -4.82 12.11 -3.11
CA PRO A 174 -4.18 13.21 -3.84
C PRO A 174 -3.43 14.20 -2.94
N PHE A 175 -4.02 14.68 -1.85
CA PHE A 175 -3.40 15.68 -0.97
C PHE A 175 -2.30 15.06 -0.10
N GLU A 176 -2.51 13.86 0.44
CA GLU A 176 -1.45 13.04 1.07
C GLU A 176 -0.26 12.78 0.13
N ALA A 177 -0.51 12.49 -1.15
CA ALA A 177 0.51 12.29 -2.16
C ALA A 177 1.24 13.60 -2.51
N TRP A 178 0.51 14.72 -2.54
CA TRP A 178 1.09 16.06 -2.74
C TRP A 178 2.03 16.43 -1.59
N ASP A 179 1.63 16.19 -0.35
CA ASP A 179 2.46 16.35 0.84
C ASP A 179 3.74 15.51 0.75
N ALA A 180 3.61 14.25 0.33
CA ALA A 180 4.76 13.35 0.19
C ALA A 180 5.75 13.80 -0.88
N ILE A 181 5.26 14.34 -2.01
CA ILE A 181 6.11 14.91 -3.06
C ILE A 181 6.78 16.21 -2.58
N GLY A 182 6.04 17.02 -1.82
CA GLY A 182 6.43 18.34 -1.32
C GLY A 182 5.66 19.45 -2.05
N VAL A 183 4.75 20.11 -1.32
CA VAL A 183 3.81 21.09 -1.89
C VAL A 183 4.53 22.30 -2.49
N GLU A 184 5.39 22.97 -1.71
CA GLU A 184 6.15 24.16 -2.15
C GLU A 184 6.96 23.89 -3.43
N SER A 185 7.84 22.88 -3.42
CA SER A 185 8.69 22.53 -4.57
C SER A 185 7.91 22.07 -5.81
N SER A 186 6.76 21.42 -5.60
CA SER A 186 5.93 20.97 -6.72
C SER A 186 5.14 22.12 -7.33
N VAL A 187 4.64 23.06 -6.54
CA VAL A 187 3.98 24.29 -6.99
C VAL A 187 4.94 25.19 -7.77
N GLU A 188 6.17 25.37 -7.29
CA GLU A 188 7.22 26.09 -8.03
C GLU A 188 7.47 25.48 -9.40
N ARG A 189 7.62 24.15 -9.47
CA ARG A 189 7.83 23.43 -10.72
C ARG A 189 6.63 23.52 -11.66
N MET A 190 5.40 23.40 -11.15
CA MET A 190 4.17 23.54 -11.94
C MET A 190 4.07 24.95 -12.54
N THR A 191 4.36 25.98 -11.75
CA THR A 191 4.33 27.38 -12.17
C THR A 191 5.40 27.67 -13.23
N ALA A 192 6.61 27.11 -13.07
CA ALA A 192 7.70 27.28 -14.02
C ALA A 192 7.39 26.72 -15.42
N VAL A 193 6.52 25.71 -15.51
CA VAL A 193 6.06 25.14 -16.79
C VAL A 193 4.71 25.70 -17.26
N GLY A 194 4.21 26.75 -16.59
CA GLY A 194 2.99 27.46 -16.97
C GLY A 194 1.69 26.80 -16.55
N LYS A 195 1.71 25.81 -15.65
CA LYS A 195 0.48 25.23 -15.09
C LYS A 195 -0.15 26.18 -14.08
N LYS A 196 -1.49 26.25 -14.08
CA LYS A 196 -2.28 27.13 -13.21
C LYS A 196 -2.63 26.40 -11.91
N VAL A 197 -1.83 26.64 -10.87
CA VAL A 197 -2.13 26.12 -9.53
C VAL A 197 -3.30 26.91 -8.90
N PRO A 198 -4.24 26.26 -8.18
CA PRO A 198 -5.39 26.95 -7.61
C PRO A 198 -4.98 27.99 -6.57
N GLN A 199 -5.64 29.16 -6.58
CA GLN A 199 -5.23 30.30 -5.76
C GLN A 199 -5.25 30.00 -4.25
N TRP A 200 -6.16 29.15 -3.78
CA TRP A 200 -6.24 28.79 -2.36
C TRP A 200 -4.99 28.02 -1.88
N VAL A 201 -4.36 27.21 -2.76
CA VAL A 201 -3.11 26.51 -2.46
C VAL A 201 -1.94 27.50 -2.38
N LEU A 202 -1.91 28.48 -3.29
CA LEU A 202 -0.91 29.56 -3.24
C LEU A 202 -1.04 30.38 -1.95
N ASN A 203 -2.27 30.77 -1.60
CA ASN A 203 -2.55 31.49 -0.36
C ASN A 203 -2.18 30.66 0.89
N MET A 204 -2.37 29.34 0.86
CA MET A 204 -1.94 28.44 1.93
C MET A 204 -0.42 28.52 2.12
N LEU A 205 0.36 28.40 1.03
CA LEU A 205 1.82 28.50 1.08
C LEU A 205 2.28 29.89 1.56
N ASP A 206 1.65 30.96 1.08
CA ASP A 206 1.94 32.34 1.49
C ASP A 206 1.67 32.59 2.98
N SER A 207 0.73 31.84 3.58
CA SER A 207 0.46 31.88 5.03
C SER A 207 1.51 31.16 5.88
N GLY A 208 2.51 30.53 5.25
CA GLY A 208 3.56 29.74 5.89
C GLY A 208 3.22 28.26 6.07
N GLN A 209 2.00 27.83 5.71
CA GLN A 209 1.59 26.44 5.78
C GLN A 209 2.13 25.66 4.57
N LYS A 210 3.03 24.70 4.83
CA LYS A 210 3.77 23.97 3.78
C LYS A 210 3.22 22.60 3.41
N THR A 211 2.26 22.10 4.19
CA THR A 211 1.62 20.79 3.98
C THR A 211 0.11 20.89 4.19
N PHE A 212 -0.64 20.02 3.53
CA PHE A 212 -2.07 19.88 3.72
C PHE A 212 -2.40 19.08 4.98
N HIS A 213 -1.58 18.07 5.32
CA HIS A 213 -1.74 17.27 6.53
C HIS A 213 -0.56 17.46 7.48
N THR A 214 -0.85 17.35 8.78
CA THR A 214 0.18 17.22 9.82
C THR A 214 -0.16 16.09 10.78
N LEU A 215 0.87 15.57 11.42
CA LEU A 215 0.78 14.53 12.43
C LEU A 215 1.71 14.92 13.58
N GLU A 216 1.13 15.47 14.64
CA GLU A 216 1.88 15.99 15.78
C GLU A 216 1.21 15.61 17.08
N ASN A 217 2.00 15.14 18.05
CA ASN A 217 1.55 14.82 19.41
C ASN A 217 0.28 13.93 19.45
N GLY A 218 0.22 12.92 18.58
CA GLY A 218 -0.92 11.99 18.51
C GLY A 218 -2.19 12.55 17.86
N THR A 219 -2.13 13.77 17.33
CA THR A 219 -3.23 14.39 16.59
C THR A 219 -2.88 14.46 15.13
N ARG A 220 -3.80 13.95 14.28
CA ARG A 220 -3.75 14.19 12.85
C ARG A 220 -4.55 15.44 12.55
N SER A 221 -4.00 16.36 11.78
CA SER A 221 -4.69 17.59 11.37
C SER A 221 -4.66 17.72 9.85
N TYR A 222 -5.60 18.49 9.31
CA TYR A 222 -5.70 18.78 7.89
C TYR A 222 -5.95 20.28 7.67
N PHE A 223 -5.53 20.82 6.53
CA PHE A 223 -5.77 22.21 6.18
C PHE A 223 -7.20 22.40 5.70
N ASP A 224 -7.95 23.20 6.43
CA ASP A 224 -9.29 23.64 6.04
C ASP A 224 -9.15 24.91 5.19
N PHE A 225 -9.49 24.80 3.91
CA PHE A 225 -9.38 25.91 2.95
C PHE A 225 -10.43 27.02 3.20
N GLY A 226 -11.54 26.73 3.87
CA GLY A 226 -12.54 27.71 4.27
C GLY A 226 -12.06 28.54 5.47
N ASN A 227 -11.58 27.87 6.51
CA ASN A 227 -11.03 28.50 7.72
C ASN A 227 -9.58 28.96 7.58
N LYS A 228 -8.92 28.63 6.46
CA LYS A 228 -7.51 28.94 6.15
C LYS A 228 -6.54 28.56 7.28
N SER A 229 -6.81 27.44 7.94
CA SER A 229 -6.06 26.99 9.11
C SER A 229 -6.08 25.47 9.24
N MET A 230 -5.13 24.93 10.01
CA MET A 230 -5.09 23.51 10.32
C MET A 230 -6.19 23.17 11.35
N GLN A 231 -7.02 22.18 11.01
CA GLN A 231 -8.06 21.66 11.89
C GLN A 231 -7.72 20.23 12.31
N PRO A 232 -7.95 19.86 13.58
CA PRO A 232 -7.75 18.48 14.04
C PRO A 232 -8.77 17.57 13.35
N LEU A 233 -8.29 16.44 12.84
CA LEU A 233 -9.14 15.37 12.35
C LEU A 233 -9.74 14.64 13.56
N GLN A 234 -11.06 14.65 13.66
CA GLN A 234 -11.75 13.96 14.76
C GLN A 234 -11.51 12.45 14.65
N GLN A 235 -10.77 11.91 15.63
CA GLN A 235 -10.57 10.48 15.75
C GLN A 235 -11.83 9.85 16.36
N GLN A 236 -12.30 8.77 15.76
CA GLN A 236 -13.36 7.98 16.40
C GLN A 236 -12.80 7.27 17.63
N GLU A 237 -13.48 7.38 18.78
CA GLU A 237 -13.05 6.80 20.06
C GLU A 237 -12.76 5.29 19.98
N LYS A 238 -13.44 4.58 19.08
CA LYS A 238 -13.28 3.12 18.89
C LYS A 238 -12.18 2.74 17.90
N CYS A 239 -11.50 3.71 17.29
CA CYS A 239 -10.49 3.47 16.28
C CYS A 239 -9.10 3.78 16.83
N LEU A 240 -8.27 2.74 16.98
CA LEU A 240 -6.87 2.88 17.37
C LEU A 240 -5.99 3.12 16.15
N SER A 241 -5.11 4.12 16.22
CA SER A 241 -4.06 4.34 15.22
C SER A 241 -2.68 4.22 15.85
N LEU A 242 -1.91 3.22 15.42
CA LEU A 242 -0.54 3.02 15.90
C LEU A 242 0.39 4.16 15.47
N ILE A 243 0.11 4.77 14.32
CA ILE A 243 0.84 5.95 13.84
C ILE A 243 0.60 7.14 14.79
N LEU A 244 -0.64 7.36 15.26
CA LEU A 244 -0.93 8.40 16.24
C LEU A 244 -0.27 8.10 17.59
N GLN A 245 -0.35 6.86 18.09
CA GLN A 245 0.31 6.48 19.34
C GLN A 245 1.83 6.72 19.28
N LYS A 246 2.48 6.35 18.18
CA LYS A 246 3.91 6.62 17.96
C LYS A 246 4.22 8.11 17.91
N SER A 247 3.37 8.91 17.25
CA SER A 247 3.50 10.38 17.21
C SER A 247 3.29 11.04 18.58
N ALA A 248 2.47 10.45 19.45
CA ALA A 248 2.25 10.91 20.82
C ALA A 248 3.43 10.61 21.77
N GLY A 249 4.47 9.91 21.30
CA GLY A 249 5.62 9.52 22.12
C GLY A 249 5.49 8.14 22.78
N ASN A 250 4.46 7.35 22.44
CA ASN A 250 4.21 6.04 23.03
C ASN A 250 5.05 4.91 22.39
N LEU A 251 6.11 5.24 21.66
CA LEU A 251 7.03 4.25 21.09
C LEU A 251 8.02 3.78 22.16
N VAL A 252 7.87 2.53 22.61
CA VAL A 252 8.71 1.92 23.63
C VAL A 252 10.03 1.42 23.04
N LYS A 253 9.97 0.73 21.89
CA LYS A 253 11.15 0.19 21.19
C LYS A 253 10.93 0.12 19.69
N ARG A 254 11.95 0.48 18.92
CA ARG A 254 11.95 0.34 17.45
C ARG A 254 12.96 -0.71 16.99
N GLY A 255 12.46 -1.80 16.41
CA GLY A 255 13.24 -2.77 15.65
C GLY A 255 13.13 -2.54 14.14
N TRP A 256 13.82 -3.38 13.36
CA TRP A 256 13.79 -3.35 11.89
C TRP A 256 12.57 -4.06 11.31
N SER A 257 12.06 -5.07 12.04
CA SER A 257 10.94 -5.89 11.59
C SER A 257 9.74 -5.92 12.55
N ALA A 258 9.85 -5.19 13.67
CA ALA A 258 8.75 -4.95 14.59
C ALA A 258 9.02 -3.72 15.47
N SER A 259 8.00 -3.21 16.16
CA SER A 259 8.14 -2.19 17.20
C SER A 259 7.19 -2.44 18.36
N LEU A 260 7.59 -1.97 19.54
CA LEU A 260 6.79 -2.01 20.74
C LEU A 260 6.17 -0.62 20.96
N VAL A 261 4.86 -0.55 21.03
CA VAL A 261 4.08 0.69 21.18
C VAL A 261 3.16 0.54 22.38
N ASP A 262 3.21 1.47 23.31
CA ASP A 262 2.26 1.53 24.43
C ASP A 262 0.90 2.01 23.91
N LEU A 263 -0.16 1.23 24.17
CA LEU A 263 -1.52 1.56 23.77
C LEU A 263 -2.30 2.30 24.86
N GLY A 264 -1.71 2.51 26.04
CA GLY A 264 -2.43 2.90 27.24
C GLY A 264 -2.98 1.68 27.99
N ASP A 265 -3.61 1.93 29.13
CA ASP A 265 -4.20 0.90 30.01
C ASP A 265 -3.26 -0.24 30.40
N SER A 266 -1.94 0.02 30.38
CA SER A 266 -0.89 -0.98 30.57
C SER A 266 -0.94 -2.12 29.54
N VAL A 267 -1.34 -1.83 28.29
CA VAL A 267 -1.35 -2.79 27.18
C VAL A 267 -0.24 -2.44 26.18
N LEU A 268 0.64 -3.40 25.92
CA LEU A 268 1.72 -3.26 24.95
C LEU A 268 1.29 -3.77 23.58
N CYS A 269 1.57 -3.04 22.51
CA CYS A 269 1.44 -3.56 21.14
C CYS A 269 2.81 -3.95 20.58
N CYS A 270 2.93 -5.19 20.12
CA CYS A 270 4.00 -5.60 19.23
C CYS A 270 3.53 -5.45 17.78
N GLU A 271 3.91 -4.33 17.17
CA GLU A 271 3.60 -3.99 15.79
C GLU A 271 4.57 -4.65 14.84
N PHE A 272 4.07 -5.51 13.96
CA PHE A 272 4.86 -6.07 12.88
C PHE A 272 4.96 -5.09 11.71
N HIS A 273 6.19 -4.74 11.34
CA HIS A 273 6.49 -3.95 10.15
C HIS A 273 7.89 -4.30 9.70
N SER A 274 8.06 -4.80 8.47
CA SER A 274 9.39 -5.07 7.94
C SER A 274 9.88 -3.90 7.11
N VAL A 275 11.02 -3.31 7.48
CA VAL A 275 11.68 -2.27 6.66
C VAL A 275 12.10 -2.81 5.30
N LEU A 276 12.44 -4.10 5.17
CA LEU A 276 12.92 -4.68 3.91
C LEU A 276 11.79 -5.24 3.03
N GLN A 277 10.68 -5.66 3.64
CA GLN A 277 9.54 -6.28 2.97
C GLN A 277 8.23 -5.81 3.64
N SER A 278 7.96 -4.51 3.58
CA SER A 278 6.85 -3.84 4.28
C SER A 278 5.46 -4.36 3.95
N THR A 279 5.30 -5.01 2.79
CA THR A 279 4.04 -5.62 2.38
C THR A 279 3.86 -7.03 2.91
N LEU A 280 4.94 -7.75 3.23
CA LEU A 280 4.89 -9.17 3.58
C LEU A 280 5.17 -9.43 5.06
N ASN A 281 5.90 -8.54 5.74
CA ASN A 281 6.27 -8.69 7.15
C ASN A 281 6.81 -10.10 7.47
N PRO A 282 7.89 -10.57 6.80
CA PRO A 282 8.44 -11.89 7.04
C PRO A 282 8.96 -12.03 8.48
N ILE A 283 8.85 -13.23 9.04
CA ILE A 283 9.44 -13.56 10.34
C ILE A 283 10.96 -13.63 10.17
N ASP A 284 11.65 -12.71 10.81
CA ASP A 284 13.10 -12.66 10.88
C ASP A 284 13.60 -12.48 12.32
N GLY A 285 14.92 -12.47 12.49
CA GLY A 285 15.53 -12.35 13.81
C GLY A 285 15.22 -11.01 14.51
N SER A 286 15.05 -9.92 13.76
CA SER A 286 14.70 -8.62 14.37
C SER A 286 13.27 -8.62 14.89
N MET A 287 12.33 -9.25 14.17
CA MET A 287 10.95 -9.39 14.61
C MET A 287 10.90 -10.25 15.87
N VAL A 288 11.54 -11.42 15.85
CA VAL A 288 11.57 -12.36 16.99
C VAL A 288 12.20 -11.70 18.22
N GLN A 289 13.33 -11.00 18.06
CA GLN A 289 13.98 -10.33 19.18
C GLN A 289 13.07 -9.25 19.79
N THR A 290 12.48 -8.38 18.97
CA THR A 290 11.59 -7.32 19.45
C THR A 290 10.36 -7.91 20.15
N PHE A 291 9.85 -9.04 19.64
CA PHE A 291 8.76 -9.76 20.26
C PHE A 291 9.14 -10.33 21.63
N VAL A 292 10.32 -10.95 21.74
CA VAL A 292 10.87 -11.43 23.03
C VAL A 292 11.04 -10.29 24.02
N ASP A 293 11.56 -9.14 23.58
CA ASP A 293 11.69 -7.96 24.46
C ASP A 293 10.31 -7.51 24.99
N GLY A 294 9.26 -7.62 24.15
CA GLY A 294 7.89 -7.34 24.57
C GLY A 294 7.36 -8.33 25.61
N LEU A 295 7.63 -9.63 25.42
CA LEU A 295 7.31 -10.67 26.41
C LEU A 295 8.00 -10.40 27.74
N ASP A 296 9.30 -10.08 27.72
CA ASP A 296 10.06 -9.80 28.94
C ASP A 296 9.47 -8.61 29.73
N LEU A 297 8.96 -7.58 29.03
CA LEU A 297 8.29 -6.44 29.68
C LEU A 297 6.96 -6.82 30.33
N VAL A 298 6.21 -7.72 29.70
CA VAL A 298 4.91 -8.19 30.20
C VAL A 298 5.11 -9.14 31.39
N GLU A 299 6.03 -10.10 31.27
CA GLU A 299 6.39 -11.04 32.34
C GLU A 299 7.00 -10.32 33.57
N ALA A 300 7.73 -9.23 33.36
CA ALA A 300 8.21 -8.36 34.44
C ALA A 300 7.10 -7.52 35.12
N GLY A 301 5.85 -7.64 34.67
CA GLY A 301 4.69 -6.93 35.23
C GLY A 301 4.62 -5.45 34.86
N LYS A 302 5.41 -4.96 33.90
CA LYS A 302 5.33 -3.56 33.44
C LYS A 302 4.07 -3.31 32.59
N TYR A 303 3.61 -4.33 31.90
CA TYR A 303 2.36 -4.32 31.13
C TYR A 303 1.50 -5.50 31.57
N LYS A 304 0.18 -5.32 31.56
CA LYS A 304 -0.80 -6.34 31.93
C LYS A 304 -1.12 -7.30 30.79
N ALA A 305 -0.87 -6.88 29.55
CA ALA A 305 -1.22 -7.62 28.35
C ALA A 305 -0.33 -7.20 27.17
N MET A 306 -0.25 -8.07 26.16
CA MET A 306 0.36 -7.73 24.88
C MET A 306 -0.58 -8.02 23.71
N VAL A 307 -0.65 -7.11 22.75
CA VAL A 307 -1.37 -7.26 21.49
C VAL A 307 -0.38 -7.36 20.34
N ILE A 308 -0.52 -8.38 19.52
CA ILE A 308 0.21 -8.54 18.26
C ILE A 308 -0.69 -7.99 17.16
N GLY A 309 -0.30 -6.90 16.51
CA GLY A 309 -1.14 -6.29 15.49
C GLY A 309 -0.45 -5.16 14.76
N HIS A 310 -0.85 -4.89 13.53
CA HIS A 310 -0.31 -3.80 12.74
C HIS A 310 -1.39 -3.30 11.75
N GLN A 311 -1.15 -2.16 11.10
CA GLN A 311 -2.11 -1.53 10.18
C GLN A 311 -1.64 -1.61 8.71
N GLY A 312 -0.94 -2.69 8.36
CA GLY A 312 -0.40 -2.95 7.02
C GLY A 312 -1.26 -3.92 6.21
N GLN A 313 -0.90 -4.13 4.95
CA GLN A 313 -1.72 -4.91 4.01
C GLN A 313 -1.82 -6.39 4.35
N ASN A 314 -0.71 -7.05 4.71
CA ASN A 314 -0.70 -8.47 5.08
C ASN A 314 -0.15 -8.64 6.50
N PHE A 315 -0.73 -9.56 7.27
CA PHE A 315 -0.31 -9.84 8.65
C PHE A 315 1.17 -10.25 8.73
N CYS A 316 1.47 -11.34 8.02
CA CYS A 316 2.79 -11.93 7.91
C CYS A 316 2.76 -12.94 6.74
N ALA A 317 3.85 -13.01 5.97
CA ALA A 317 4.04 -13.99 4.90
C ALA A 317 4.74 -15.28 5.36
N GLY A 318 4.99 -15.41 6.66
CA GLY A 318 5.73 -16.53 7.25
C GLY A 318 7.24 -16.31 7.22
N ALA A 319 7.99 -17.42 7.15
CA ALA A 319 9.45 -17.39 7.21
C ALA A 319 10.08 -16.71 5.99
N ASN A 320 11.22 -16.04 6.21
CA ASN A 320 12.03 -15.49 5.11
C ASN A 320 12.69 -16.61 4.29
N LEU A 321 12.02 -17.05 3.22
CA LEU A 321 12.47 -18.14 2.35
C LEU A 321 13.83 -17.87 1.69
N ASN A 322 14.13 -16.62 1.33
CA ASN A 322 15.43 -16.27 0.76
C ASN A 322 16.56 -16.53 1.76
N GLY A 323 16.32 -16.23 3.04
CA GLY A 323 17.27 -16.55 4.11
C GLY A 323 17.47 -18.07 4.27
N ILE A 324 16.38 -18.85 4.22
CA ILE A 324 16.46 -20.32 4.32
C ILE A 324 17.25 -20.91 3.14
N ILE A 325 16.97 -20.46 1.91
CA ILE A 325 17.69 -20.91 0.71
C ILE A 325 19.19 -20.62 0.84
N GLN A 326 19.56 -19.43 1.31
CA GLN A 326 20.96 -19.06 1.51
C GLN A 326 21.67 -19.97 2.54
N TYR A 327 20.99 -20.36 3.62
CA TYR A 327 21.53 -21.33 4.58
C TYR A 327 21.70 -22.72 3.97
N CYS A 328 20.73 -23.17 3.17
CA CYS A 328 20.83 -24.45 2.45
C CYS A 328 22.00 -24.45 1.45
N GLU A 329 22.17 -23.38 0.66
CA GLU A 329 23.28 -23.24 -0.29
C GLU A 329 24.65 -23.27 0.40
N ASN A 330 24.72 -22.72 1.62
CA ASN A 330 25.93 -22.73 2.45
C ASN A 330 26.11 -24.02 3.28
N ASN A 331 25.20 -24.98 3.19
CA ASN A 331 25.15 -26.18 4.04
C ASN A 331 25.12 -25.89 5.56
N ASP A 332 24.59 -24.74 5.95
CA ASP A 332 24.48 -24.30 7.35
C ASP A 332 23.15 -24.75 7.97
N TYR A 333 22.98 -26.08 8.06
CA TYR A 333 21.77 -26.70 8.60
C TYR A 333 21.62 -26.49 10.12
N ASP A 334 22.74 -26.30 10.83
CA ASP A 334 22.74 -26.03 12.27
C ASP A 334 22.05 -24.68 12.56
N THR A 335 22.30 -23.64 11.76
CA THR A 335 21.61 -22.35 11.91
C THR A 335 20.11 -22.46 11.61
N ILE A 336 19.71 -23.28 10.64
CA ILE A 336 18.27 -23.55 10.38
C ILE A 336 17.63 -24.22 11.60
N GLY A 337 18.28 -25.24 12.17
CA GLY A 337 17.82 -25.92 13.38
C GLY A 337 17.72 -24.97 14.58
N ALA A 338 18.75 -24.16 14.81
CA ALA A 338 18.78 -23.17 15.89
C ALA A 338 17.65 -22.13 15.75
N ARG A 339 17.42 -21.60 14.55
CA ARG A 339 16.32 -20.66 14.28
C ARG A 339 14.95 -21.29 14.47
N THR A 340 14.78 -22.54 14.04
CA THR A 340 13.53 -23.29 14.24
C THR A 340 13.25 -23.48 15.73
N LYS A 341 14.28 -23.86 16.49
CA LYS A 341 14.19 -24.01 17.94
C LYS A 341 13.83 -22.68 18.63
N ILE A 342 14.48 -21.58 18.27
CA ILE A 342 14.17 -20.25 18.84
C ILE A 342 12.69 -19.91 18.62
N LEU A 343 12.16 -20.14 17.41
CA LEU A 343 10.76 -19.85 17.14
C LEU A 343 9.82 -20.74 17.97
N GLN A 344 10.15 -22.03 18.12
CA GLN A 344 9.40 -22.96 18.98
C GLN A 344 9.45 -22.54 20.46
N ASP A 345 10.63 -22.16 20.97
CA ASP A 345 10.79 -21.72 22.35
C ASP A 345 9.97 -20.44 22.62
N VAL A 346 9.96 -19.49 21.67
CA VAL A 346 9.15 -18.27 21.77
C VAL A 346 7.66 -18.58 21.74
N THR A 347 7.18 -19.47 20.86
CA THR A 347 5.75 -19.84 20.84
C THR A 347 5.33 -20.60 22.09
N GLN A 348 6.21 -21.42 22.68
CA GLN A 348 5.96 -22.03 24.00
C GLN A 348 5.90 -20.97 25.10
N ARG A 349 6.80 -19.97 25.11
CA ARG A 349 6.71 -18.85 26.07
C ARG A 349 5.38 -18.13 25.97
N VAL A 350 4.89 -17.85 24.77
CA VAL A 350 3.57 -17.25 24.56
C VAL A 350 2.45 -18.13 25.13
N ARG A 351 2.49 -19.44 24.87
CA ARG A 351 1.47 -20.39 25.33
C ARG A 351 1.38 -20.49 26.86
N PHE A 352 2.50 -20.36 27.56
CA PHE A 352 2.57 -20.47 29.02
C PHE A 352 2.71 -19.13 29.73
N CYS A 353 2.58 -18.00 29.01
CA CYS A 353 2.59 -16.68 29.61
C CYS A 353 1.34 -16.50 30.48
N GLU A 354 1.51 -16.03 31.72
CA GLU A 354 0.38 -15.77 32.63
C GLU A 354 -0.46 -14.56 32.18
N ALA A 355 0.18 -13.60 31.50
CA ALA A 355 -0.48 -12.43 30.97
C ALA A 355 -1.15 -12.73 29.61
N PRO A 356 -2.32 -12.13 29.32
CA PRO A 356 -2.99 -12.31 28.05
C PRO A 356 -2.17 -11.75 26.88
N ILE A 357 -1.93 -12.61 25.89
CA ILE A 357 -1.35 -12.24 24.59
C ILE A 357 -2.42 -12.43 23.51
N VAL A 358 -2.77 -11.35 22.83
CA VAL A 358 -3.87 -11.31 21.86
C VAL A 358 -3.31 -11.01 20.48
N ALA A 359 -3.71 -11.77 19.46
CA ALA A 359 -3.39 -11.43 18.07
C ALA A 359 -4.59 -10.73 17.42
N ALA A 360 -4.39 -9.48 17.03
CA ALA A 360 -5.35 -8.64 16.33
C ALA A 360 -4.92 -8.49 14.86
N HIS A 361 -5.42 -9.39 14.01
CA HIS A 361 -5.13 -9.36 12.57
C HIS A 361 -6.24 -8.62 11.80
N SER A 362 -5.85 -7.66 10.95
CA SER A 362 -6.78 -6.90 10.11
C SER A 362 -6.98 -7.49 8.71
N THR A 363 -6.18 -8.49 8.30
CA THR A 363 -6.15 -9.05 6.93
C THR A 363 -5.65 -10.50 6.87
N TRP A 364 -5.63 -11.08 5.66
CA TRP A 364 -5.23 -12.47 5.35
C TRP A 364 -3.93 -12.92 6.05
N LEU A 365 -3.99 -14.03 6.78
CA LEU A 365 -2.81 -14.81 7.19
C LEU A 365 -2.49 -15.83 6.08
N TRP A 366 -1.32 -15.69 5.44
CA TRP A 366 -0.74 -16.77 4.63
C TRP A 366 0.12 -17.64 5.54
N VAL A 367 -0.48 -18.64 6.14
CA VAL A 367 0.27 -19.65 6.89
C VAL A 367 0.43 -20.88 6.02
N ALA A 368 1.65 -21.12 5.54
CA ALA A 368 2.00 -22.35 4.83
C ALA A 368 2.09 -23.58 5.76
N ASP A 369 2.00 -23.36 7.08
CA ASP A 369 2.15 -24.40 8.12
C ASP A 369 0.94 -24.44 9.08
N LEU A 370 0.05 -25.40 8.86
CA LEU A 370 -1.14 -25.66 9.70
C LEU A 370 -0.81 -25.84 11.20
N ASN A 371 0.42 -26.22 11.56
CA ASN A 371 0.83 -26.38 12.95
C ASN A 371 1.13 -25.04 13.64
N LEU A 372 1.67 -24.05 12.92
CA LEU A 372 1.83 -22.69 13.45
C LEU A 372 0.45 -22.07 13.72
N TRP A 373 -0.52 -22.31 12.84
CA TRP A 373 -1.90 -21.86 12.99
C TRP A 373 -2.61 -22.54 14.17
N ARG A 374 -2.44 -23.87 14.35
CA ARG A 374 -2.97 -24.61 15.51
C ARG A 374 -2.32 -24.24 16.84
N GLN A 375 -1.02 -23.92 16.86
CA GLN A 375 -0.34 -23.45 18.07
C GLN A 375 -0.80 -22.06 18.50
N LEU A 376 -1.06 -21.14 17.55
CA LEU A 376 -1.67 -19.84 17.85
C LEU A 376 -3.08 -20.00 18.44
N HIS A 377 -3.84 -21.01 18.03
CA HIS A 377 -5.20 -21.26 18.52
C HIS A 377 -5.30 -21.80 19.97
N THR A 378 -4.23 -22.36 20.52
CA THR A 378 -4.25 -22.98 21.86
C THR A 378 -3.68 -22.09 22.96
N GLY A 379 -3.10 -20.93 22.63
CA GLY A 379 -2.52 -19.99 23.60
C GLY A 379 -2.85 -18.51 23.37
N LEU A 380 -3.33 -18.09 22.20
CA LEU A 380 -3.78 -16.71 21.97
C LEU A 380 -5.31 -16.64 21.86
N LEU A 381 -5.89 -15.63 22.51
CA LEU A 381 -7.24 -15.19 22.21
C LEU A 381 -7.21 -14.50 20.84
N LEU A 382 -7.69 -15.18 19.81
CA LEU A 382 -7.92 -14.61 18.49
C LEU A 382 -9.30 -13.95 18.47
N VAL A 383 -9.32 -12.64 18.27
CA VAL A 383 -10.57 -11.89 18.06
C VAL A 383 -10.62 -11.50 16.60
N ASN A 384 -11.30 -12.28 15.75
CA ASN A 384 -11.99 -11.68 14.61
C ASN A 384 -13.16 -12.50 14.04
N TYR A 385 -14.14 -11.72 13.57
CA TYR A 385 -15.30 -12.14 12.81
C TYR A 385 -14.87 -12.83 11.51
N ASN A 386 -15.34 -14.07 11.34
CA ASN A 386 -15.72 -14.73 10.09
C ASN A 386 -14.77 -14.47 8.89
N TRP A 387 -14.08 -15.53 8.43
CA TRP A 387 -14.05 -16.04 7.04
C TRP A 387 -12.94 -17.10 6.92
N CYS A 388 -13.31 -18.28 6.41
CA CYS A 388 -12.55 -19.52 6.45
C CYS A 388 -11.84 -19.80 5.11
N CYS A 389 -10.57 -20.20 5.12
CA CYS A 389 -9.84 -20.66 3.93
C CYS A 389 -9.89 -22.18 3.78
N ARG A 390 -10.32 -22.64 2.59
CA ARG A 390 -10.24 -24.03 2.11
C ARG A 390 -8.88 -24.31 1.47
N GLY A 391 -8.35 -25.50 1.73
CA GLY A 391 -7.53 -26.29 0.80
C GLY A 391 -6.07 -26.53 1.21
N TRP A 392 -5.56 -27.67 0.73
CA TRP A 392 -4.15 -28.07 0.60
C TRP A 392 -3.59 -28.99 1.70
N GLY A 393 -3.78 -30.31 1.50
CA GLY A 393 -3.29 -31.41 2.32
C GLY A 393 -2.02 -32.06 1.79
N TRP A 394 -0.91 -31.32 1.75
CA TRP A 394 0.41 -31.85 1.36
C TRP A 394 1.49 -31.28 2.28
N PHE A 395 1.51 -31.72 3.54
CA PHE A 395 2.62 -31.49 4.49
C PHE A 395 2.64 -32.49 5.67
N ASP A 396 1.58 -33.30 5.85
CA ASP A 396 1.45 -34.27 6.94
C ASP A 396 2.48 -35.42 6.94
N SER A 397 3.26 -35.61 5.86
CA SER A 397 4.23 -36.71 5.76
C SER A 397 5.62 -36.42 6.35
N TRP A 398 5.91 -35.18 6.76
CA TRP A 398 7.25 -34.79 7.23
C TRP A 398 7.41 -34.77 8.75
N CYS A 399 6.31 -34.78 9.51
CA CYS A 399 6.33 -34.82 10.97
C CYS A 399 5.66 -36.10 11.45
N GLY A 400 6.42 -37.18 11.59
CA GLY A 400 5.96 -38.47 12.10
C GLY A 400 5.34 -38.33 13.50
N TRP A 401 4.02 -38.15 13.55
CA TRP A 401 3.19 -38.24 14.75
C TRP A 401 2.17 -39.37 14.56
N GLU A 402 2.49 -40.57 15.04
CA GLU A 402 1.48 -41.58 15.34
C GLU A 402 0.80 -41.19 16.66
N PHE A 403 -0.48 -40.83 16.60
CA PHE A 403 -1.32 -40.79 17.79
C PHE A 403 -2.05 -42.14 17.92
N ALA A 404 -1.84 -42.83 19.04
CA ALA A 404 -2.69 -43.92 19.48
C ALA A 404 -4.13 -43.39 19.70
N PRO A 405 -5.17 -44.14 19.29
CA PRO A 405 -6.55 -43.71 19.45
C PRO A 405 -6.97 -43.85 20.92
N ASN A 406 -7.40 -42.75 21.52
CA ASN A 406 -8.25 -42.81 22.71
C ASN A 406 -9.69 -42.99 22.23
N THR A 407 -10.23 -44.19 22.55
CA THR A 407 -11.62 -44.71 22.47
C THR A 407 -12.67 -43.93 21.69
#